data_AF-A0A1H6J2S9-F1
#
_entry.id   AF-A0A1H6J2S9-F1
#
_cell.length_a   1.000
_cell.length_b   1.000
_cell.length_c   1.000
_cell.angle_alpha   90.00
_cell.angle_beta   90.00
_cell.angle_gamma   90.00
#
_symmetry.space_group_name_H-M   'P 1'
#
loop_
_entity.id
_entity.type
_entity.pdbx_description
1 polymer ?
#
loop_
_entity_poly.entity_id
_entity_poly.type
_entity_poly.pdbx_seq_one_letter_code
_entity_poly.pdbx_strand_id
1 'polypeptide(L)'
;MRSNTVVDVLTRIESIYKDVAALRLDGLSRTELYALIEHLDKLDQQLAALDQKLFGRLLADTASSPRDVARRLRISPGEAQRRLGRAS
;
A
#
# COMPACT_ATOMS: atom_id res chain seq x y z
N MET A 1 0.78 15.07 19.11
CA MET A 1 1.48 15.58 17.90
C MET A 1 1.93 14.50 16.89
N ARG A 2 1.63 13.19 17.05
CA ARG A 2 2.05 12.14 16.08
C ARG A 2 1.09 11.88 14.91
N SER A 3 -0.20 12.24 15.06
CA SER A 3 -1.22 11.89 14.05
C SER A 3 -1.12 12.70 12.75
N ASN A 4 -0.69 13.97 12.81
CA ASN A 4 -0.56 14.80 11.61
C ASN A 4 0.54 14.29 10.68
N THR A 5 1.70 13.88 11.21
CA THR A 5 2.84 13.48 10.36
C THR A 5 2.55 12.25 9.50
N VAL A 6 1.81 11.27 10.03
CA VAL A 6 1.44 10.07 9.24
C VAL A 6 0.47 10.45 8.12
N VAL A 7 -0.55 11.24 8.43
CA VAL A 7 -1.52 11.72 7.44
C VAL A 7 -0.82 12.57 6.38
N ASP A 8 0.06 13.49 6.78
CA ASP A 8 0.81 14.36 5.86
C ASP A 8 1.68 13.54 4.90
N VAL A 9 2.35 12.48 5.39
CA VAL A 9 3.15 11.58 4.54
C VAL A 9 2.26 10.79 3.58
N LEU A 10 1.13 10.27 4.03
CA LEU A 10 0.20 9.54 3.18
C LEU A 10 -0.41 10.44 2.10
N THR A 11 -0.81 11.67 2.45
CA THR A 11 -1.31 12.65 1.48
C THR A 11 -0.25 13.01 0.43
N ARG A 12 1.03 13.09 0.81
CA ARG A 12 2.13 13.28 -0.16
C ARG A 12 2.27 12.08 -1.09
N ILE A 13 2.18 10.85 -0.58
CA ILE A 13 2.21 9.64 -1.40
C ILE A 13 1.05 9.65 -2.39
N GLU A 14 -0.17 9.95 -1.95
CA GLU A 14 -1.33 10.06 -2.83
C GLU A 14 -1.14 11.11 -3.94
N SER A 15 -0.53 12.25 -3.62
CA SER A 15 -0.20 13.27 -4.62
C SER A 15 0.80 12.76 -5.65
N ILE A 16 1.88 12.11 -5.20
CA ILE A 16 2.90 11.55 -6.10
C ILE A 16 2.30 10.47 -7.01
N TYR A 17 1.41 9.62 -6.51
CA TYR A 17 0.74 8.62 -7.34
C TYR A 17 -0.15 9.26 -8.42
N LYS A 18 -0.80 10.41 -8.12
CA LYS A 18 -1.53 11.18 -9.14
C LYS A 18 -0.58 11.77 -10.18
N ASP A 19 0.55 12.30 -9.77
CA ASP A 19 1.56 12.85 -10.67
C ASP A 19 2.12 11.76 -11.60
N VAL A 20 2.41 10.57 -11.06
CA VAL A 20 2.85 9.40 -11.84
C VAL A 20 1.78 8.97 -12.84
N ALA A 21 0.51 8.93 -12.44
CA ALA A 21 -0.60 8.59 -13.33
C ALA A 21 -0.82 9.63 -14.45
N ALA A 22 -0.38 10.87 -14.24
CA ALA A 22 -0.48 11.96 -15.20
C ALA A 22 0.75 12.07 -16.13
N LEU A 23 1.78 11.25 -15.96
CA LEU A 23 2.96 11.26 -16.82
C LEU A 23 2.58 10.98 -18.27
N ARG A 24 3.04 11.85 -19.18
CA ARG A 24 2.98 11.58 -20.62
C ARG A 24 4.08 10.58 -20.95
N LEU A 25 3.68 9.40 -21.40
CA LEU A 25 4.60 8.32 -21.77
C LEU A 25 5.02 8.39 -23.24
N ASP A 26 4.47 9.35 -23.98
CA ASP A 26 4.82 9.62 -25.37
C ASP A 26 6.31 9.94 -25.50
N GLY A 27 7.01 9.24 -26.38
CA GLY A 27 8.43 9.49 -26.65
C GLY A 27 9.41 8.68 -25.79
N LEU A 28 8.94 7.86 -24.85
CA LEU A 28 9.81 6.91 -24.16
C LEU A 28 10.30 5.81 -25.11
N SER A 29 11.60 5.54 -25.08
CA SER A 29 12.18 4.38 -25.73
C SER A 29 11.76 3.09 -25.03
N ARG A 30 11.93 1.96 -25.72
CA ARG A 30 11.64 0.63 -25.15
C ARG A 30 12.42 0.36 -23.85
N THR A 31 13.68 0.78 -23.79
CA THR A 31 14.52 0.61 -22.60
C THR A 31 14.00 1.43 -21.43
N GLU A 32 13.57 2.67 -21.69
CA GLU A 32 13.00 3.55 -20.65
C GLU A 32 11.64 3.03 -20.15
N LEU A 33 10.84 2.43 -21.02
CA LEU A 33 9.59 1.76 -20.62
C LEU A 33 9.86 0.59 -19.66
N TYR A 34 10.84 -0.27 -19.94
CA TYR A 34 11.18 -1.36 -19.02
C TYR A 34 11.74 -0.84 -17.70
N ALA A 35 12.60 0.18 -17.73
CA ALA A 35 13.11 0.79 -16.51
C ALA A 35 11.98 1.38 -15.66
N LEU A 36 11.02 2.07 -16.28
CA LEU A 36 9.84 2.61 -15.59
C LEU A 36 9.01 1.51 -14.93
N ILE A 37 8.74 0.41 -15.64
CA ILE A 37 8.02 -0.74 -15.09
C ILE A 37 8.77 -1.30 -13.86
N GLU A 38 10.08 -1.51 -13.97
CA GLU A 38 10.89 -2.04 -12.85
C GLU A 38 10.86 -1.11 -11.63
N HIS A 39 10.89 0.21 -11.85
CA HIS A 39 10.78 1.19 -10.77
C HIS A 39 9.40 1.18 -10.11
N LEU A 40 8.32 1.05 -10.88
CA LEU A 40 6.97 0.95 -10.35
C LEU A 40 6.76 -0.35 -9.55
N ASP A 41 7.30 -1.48 -10.04
CA ASP A 41 7.25 -2.76 -9.33
C ASP A 41 7.97 -2.69 -7.98
N LYS A 42 9.11 -2.00 -7.90
CA LYS A 42 9.83 -1.77 -6.64
C LYS A 42 9.00 -0.96 -5.65
N LEU A 43 8.28 0.07 -6.11
CA LEU A 43 7.40 0.87 -5.26
C LEU A 43 6.21 0.04 -4.74
N ASP A 44 5.61 -0.78 -5.59
CA ASP A 44 4.51 -1.67 -5.21
C ASP A 44 4.97 -2.67 -4.12
N GLN A 45 6.16 -3.26 -4.28
CA GLN A 45 6.74 -4.15 -3.28
C GLN A 45 6.98 -3.44 -1.93
N GLN A 46 7.44 -2.18 -1.95
CA GLN A 46 7.64 -1.41 -0.72
C GLN A 46 6.32 -1.11 -0.01
N LEU A 47 5.26 -0.77 -0.76
CA LEU A 47 3.92 -0.58 -0.20
C LEU A 47 3.34 -1.88 0.35
N ALA A 48 3.48 -3.00 -0.36
CA ALA A 48 3.04 -4.31 0.12
C ALA A 48 3.75 -4.71 1.42
N ALA A 49 5.06 -4.44 1.54
CA ALA A 49 5.81 -4.69 2.77
C ALA A 49 5.35 -3.79 3.93
N LEU A 50 4.96 -2.54 3.66
CA LEU A 50 4.36 -1.66 4.67
C LEU A 50 2.98 -2.18 5.11
N ASP A 51 2.14 -2.59 4.16
CA ASP A 51 0.82 -3.18 4.43
C ASP A 51 0.96 -4.41 5.35
N GLN A 52 1.86 -5.34 5.02
CA GLN A 52 2.15 -6.50 5.86
C GLN A 52 2.59 -6.12 7.28
N LYS A 53 3.47 -5.13 7.43
CA LYS A 53 3.89 -4.65 8.76
C LYS A 53 2.70 -4.08 9.55
N LEU A 54 1.80 -3.35 8.92
CA LEU A 54 0.60 -2.80 9.57
C LEU A 54 -0.36 -3.91 9.98
N PHE A 55 -0.60 -4.91 9.12
CA PHE A 55 -1.41 -6.08 9.45
C PHE A 55 -0.77 -6.93 10.57
N GLY A 56 0.54 -7.07 10.60
CA GLY A 56 1.25 -7.76 11.68
C GLY A 56 1.11 -7.03 13.02
N ARG A 57 1.08 -5.69 13.00
CA ARG A 57 0.76 -4.88 14.18
C ARG A 57 -0.69 -5.04 14.63
N LEU A 58 -1.63 -5.11 13.70
CA LEU A 58 -3.04 -5.40 14.00
C LEU A 58 -3.22 -6.80 14.58
N LEU A 59 -2.46 -7.81 14.12
CA LEU A 59 -2.49 -9.16 14.69
C LEU A 59 -1.94 -9.21 16.11
N ALA A 60 -0.87 -8.47 16.39
CA ALA A 60 -0.32 -8.37 17.75
C ALA A 60 -1.26 -7.64 18.71
N ASP A 61 -2.20 -6.84 18.19
CA ASP A 61 -3.29 -6.23 18.94
C ASP A 61 -4.50 -7.18 18.99
N THR A 62 -4.62 -7.92 20.10
CA THR A 62 -5.64 -8.96 20.30
C THR A 62 -7.09 -8.47 20.24
N ALA A 63 -7.32 -7.15 20.15
CA ALA A 63 -8.63 -6.55 19.93
C ALA A 63 -9.10 -6.60 18.46
N SER A 64 -8.26 -7.02 17.50
CA SER A 64 -8.56 -6.96 16.07
C SER A 64 -8.90 -8.33 15.48
N SER A 65 -10.19 -8.71 15.47
CA SER A 65 -10.60 -9.93 14.74
C SER A 65 -10.58 -9.69 13.21
N PRO A 66 -10.45 -10.74 12.37
CA PRO A 66 -10.58 -10.61 10.92
C PRO A 66 -11.89 -9.93 10.47
N ARG A 67 -12.98 -10.08 11.26
CA ARG A 67 -14.26 -9.40 11.00
C ARG A 67 -14.18 -7.90 11.27
N ASP A 68 -13.47 -7.48 12.31
CA ASP A 68 -13.29 -6.06 12.65
C ASP A 68 -12.45 -5.36 11.60
N VAL A 69 -11.40 -6.03 11.15
CA VAL A 69 -10.53 -5.58 10.05
C VAL A 69 -11.32 -5.46 8.75
N ALA A 70 -12.08 -6.49 8.36
CA ALA A 70 -12.91 -6.46 7.16
C ALA A 70 -13.90 -5.30 7.17
N ARG A 71 -14.58 -5.09 8.31
CA ARG A 71 -15.53 -4.01 8.51
C ARG A 71 -14.88 -2.62 8.44
N ARG A 72 -13.74 -2.42 9.10
CA ARG A 72 -13.03 -1.12 9.12
C ARG A 72 -12.44 -0.76 7.77
N LEU A 73 -11.83 -1.72 7.08
CA LEU A 73 -11.18 -1.49 5.80
C LEU A 73 -12.15 -1.62 4.60
N ARG A 74 -13.42 -1.98 4.85
CA ARG A 74 -14.45 -2.20 3.82
C ARG A 74 -14.02 -3.21 2.75
N ILE A 75 -13.37 -4.29 3.18
CA ILE A 75 -12.93 -5.41 2.35
C ILE A 75 -13.72 -6.68 2.71
N SER A 76 -13.62 -7.72 1.88
CA SER A 76 -14.26 -8.99 2.19
C SER A 76 -13.59 -9.67 3.40
N PRO A 77 -14.33 -10.49 4.18
CA PRO A 77 -13.74 -11.27 5.28
C PRO A 77 -12.61 -12.19 4.82
N GLY A 78 -12.73 -12.80 3.63
CA GLY A 78 -11.68 -13.64 3.06
C GLY A 78 -10.42 -12.85 2.71
N GLU A 79 -10.55 -11.61 2.24
CA GLU A 79 -9.40 -10.74 1.99
C GLU A 79 -8.71 -10.31 3.28
N ALA A 80 -9.49 -9.96 4.30
CA ALA A 80 -8.95 -9.64 5.62
C ALA A 80 -8.20 -10.85 6.20
N GLN A 81 -8.78 -12.05 6.12
CA GLN A 81 -8.13 -13.29 6.57
C GLN A 81 -6.84 -13.58 5.79
N ARG A 82 -6.85 -13.39 4.46
CA ARG A 82 -5.66 -13.57 3.61
C ARG A 82 -4.54 -12.60 3.99
N ARG A 83 -4.84 -11.32 4.19
CA ARG A 83 -3.84 -10.30 4.55
C ARG A 83 -3.27 -10.49 5.94
N LEU A 84 -4.12 -10.83 6.91
CA LEU A 84 -3.69 -11.22 8.25
C LEU A 84 -2.81 -12.47 8.20
N GLY A 85 -3.22 -13.52 7.50
CA GLY A 85 -2.43 -14.75 7.36
C GLY A 85 -1.07 -14.57 6.67
N ARG A 86 -0.91 -13.56 5.82
CA ARG A 86 0.40 -13.18 5.23
C ARG A 86 1.32 -12.42 6.18
N ALA A 87 0.75 -11.84 7.24
CA ALA A 87 1.47 -11.08 8.25
C ALA A 87 1.79 -11.91 9.51
N SER A 88 1.42 -13.20 9.51
CA SER A 88 1.63 -14.19 10.57
C SER A 88 3.00 -14.86 10.46
#